data_AF-A0A426X465-F1
#
_entry.id   AF-A0A426X465-F1
#
_cell.length_a   1.000
_cell.length_b   1.000
_cell.length_c   1.000
_cell.angle_alpha   90.00
_cell.angle_beta   90.00
_cell.angle_gamma   90.00
#
_symmetry.space_group_name_H-M   'P 1'
#
loop_
_entity.id
_entity.type
_entity.pdbx_description
1 polymer ?
#
loop_
_entity_poly.entity_id
_entity_poly.type
_entity_poly.pdbx_seq_one_letter_code
_entity_poly.pdbx_strand_id
1 'polypeptide(L)'
;LQDLSLRALLHLTLDGDDARLGLVAEGALDPVVAALRGGPAAALAATLLTSLAVVDVNKATIGAHPAAIPLLAALLRYGDCRQRREATTALYELCKFAENRRRTVRAGTLLPLVRLTREGSERAVRVLGLLAKCREGKEEMRKLIGFVNVLSEVLRAGSPRGIEHALLVLNYLCSDSREMAFTAIKEGILDLCSVLAGHMNPNIGKNAMELVLRLEKEQFGGYS
;
A
#
# COMPACT_ATOMS: atom_id res chain seq x y z
N LEU A 1 15.44 -7.98 -26.89
CA LEU A 1 14.79 -6.75 -27.43
C LEU A 1 13.85 -6.07 -26.45
N GLN A 2 13.00 -6.77 -25.68
CA GLN A 2 12.04 -6.14 -24.75
C GLN A 2 12.66 -5.25 -23.64
N ASP A 3 13.83 -5.61 -23.07
CA ASP A 3 14.45 -4.80 -22.01
C ASP A 3 14.93 -3.43 -22.51
N LEU A 4 15.56 -3.37 -23.69
CA LEU A 4 16.06 -2.12 -24.28
C LEU A 4 14.92 -1.16 -24.65
N SER A 5 13.82 -1.69 -25.20
CA SER A 5 12.66 -0.86 -25.51
C SER A 5 12.01 -0.29 -24.24
N LEU A 6 11.89 -1.08 -23.17
CA LEU A 6 11.36 -0.59 -21.90
C LEU A 6 12.25 0.48 -21.25
N ARG A 7 13.57 0.37 -21.38
CA ARG A 7 14.51 1.40 -20.90
C ARG A 7 14.37 2.70 -21.68
N ALA A 8 14.22 2.61 -23.01
CA ALA A 8 13.98 3.79 -23.84
C ALA A 8 12.67 4.49 -23.45
N LEU A 9 11.57 3.73 -23.29
CA LEU A 9 10.29 4.27 -22.81
C LEU A 9 10.45 4.91 -21.43
N LEU A 10 11.16 4.28 -20.50
CA LEU A 10 11.42 4.86 -19.18
C LEU A 10 12.22 6.16 -19.26
N HIS A 11 13.19 6.26 -20.17
CA HIS A 11 13.93 7.50 -20.38
C HIS A 11 13.00 8.62 -20.87
N LEU A 12 12.11 8.33 -21.84
CA LEU A 12 11.13 9.29 -22.33
C LEU A 12 10.17 9.78 -21.23
N THR A 13 9.84 8.94 -20.24
CA THR A 13 9.03 9.40 -19.10
C THR A 13 9.71 10.47 -18.24
N LEU A 14 11.02 10.72 -18.42
CA LEU A 14 11.74 11.76 -17.69
C LEU A 14 11.54 13.15 -18.31
N ASP A 15 11.02 13.23 -19.54
CA ASP A 15 10.82 14.48 -20.28
C ASP A 15 9.59 15.29 -19.79
N GLY A 16 8.86 14.78 -18.80
CA GLY A 16 7.78 15.48 -18.12
C GLY A 16 6.42 14.79 -18.23
N ASP A 17 5.38 15.48 -17.76
CA ASP A 17 4.02 14.93 -17.73
C ASP A 17 3.42 14.76 -19.13
N ASP A 18 3.71 15.66 -20.06
CA ASP A 18 3.25 15.57 -21.45
C ASP A 18 3.78 14.32 -22.15
N ALA A 19 5.05 13.96 -21.92
CA ALA A 19 5.64 12.74 -22.45
C ALA A 19 4.97 11.49 -21.84
N ARG A 20 4.70 11.49 -20.53
CA ARG A 20 3.99 10.38 -19.86
C ARG A 20 2.57 10.20 -20.41
N LEU A 21 1.87 11.31 -20.70
CA LEU A 21 0.54 11.28 -21.31
C LEU A 21 0.60 10.76 -22.74
N GLY A 22 1.53 11.29 -23.55
CA GLY A 22 1.75 10.89 -24.95
C GLY A 22 2.02 9.39 -25.07
N LEU A 23 2.92 8.84 -24.26
CA LEU A 23 3.23 7.40 -24.27
C LEU A 23 2.01 6.52 -24.03
N VAL A 24 1.13 6.89 -23.09
CA VAL A 24 -0.09 6.12 -22.83
C VAL A 24 -1.09 6.28 -23.98
N ALA A 25 -1.23 7.49 -24.53
CA ALA A 25 -2.09 7.76 -25.68
C ALA A 25 -1.64 7.02 -26.96
N GLU A 26 -0.32 6.84 -27.13
CA GLU A 26 0.29 6.11 -28.25
C GLU A 26 0.29 4.57 -28.07
N GLY A 27 -0.32 4.06 -26.99
CA GLY A 27 -0.50 2.62 -26.80
C GLY A 27 0.69 1.92 -26.15
N ALA A 28 1.58 2.64 -25.47
CA ALA A 28 2.70 2.01 -24.75
C ALA A 28 2.24 1.13 -23.56
N LEU A 29 0.98 1.25 -23.12
CA LEU A 29 0.50 0.52 -21.94
C LEU A 29 0.47 -1.01 -22.13
N ASP A 30 -0.07 -1.50 -23.24
CA ASP A 30 -0.21 -2.93 -23.51
C ASP A 30 1.13 -3.68 -23.49
N PRO A 31 2.19 -3.25 -24.20
CA PRO A 31 3.48 -3.94 -24.15
C PRO A 31 4.13 -3.86 -22.77
N VAL A 32 3.93 -2.76 -22.03
CA VAL A 32 4.46 -2.61 -20.66
C VAL A 32 3.75 -3.57 -19.71
N VAL A 33 2.43 -3.69 -19.80
CA VAL A 33 1.66 -4.64 -18.98
C VAL A 33 1.99 -6.09 -19.36
N ALA A 34 2.18 -6.40 -20.64
CA ALA A 34 2.60 -7.72 -21.08
C ALA A 34 3.97 -8.13 -20.48
N ALA A 35 4.89 -7.17 -20.34
CA ALA A 35 6.21 -7.40 -19.76
C ALA A 35 6.18 -7.70 -18.24
N LEU A 36 5.05 -7.47 -17.54
CA LEU A 36 4.89 -7.87 -16.14
C LEU A 36 4.73 -9.38 -15.93
N ARG A 37 4.46 -10.16 -16.99
CA ARG A 37 4.17 -11.61 -16.88
C ARG A 37 5.33 -12.45 -16.33
N GLY A 38 6.53 -11.89 -16.23
CA GLY A 38 7.68 -12.51 -15.57
C GLY A 38 8.99 -12.23 -16.29
N GLY A 39 10.06 -12.84 -15.79
CA GLY A 39 11.41 -12.68 -16.35
C GLY A 39 12.11 -11.37 -15.96
N PRO A 40 13.30 -11.11 -16.53
CA PRO A 40 14.19 -10.03 -16.10
C PRO A 40 13.59 -8.62 -16.32
N ALA A 41 12.68 -8.49 -17.29
CA ALA A 41 12.06 -7.21 -17.63
C ALA A 41 10.90 -6.81 -16.69
N ALA A 42 10.34 -7.75 -15.90
CA ALA A 42 9.13 -7.49 -15.11
C ALA A 42 9.33 -6.38 -14.05
N ALA A 43 10.50 -6.34 -13.41
CA ALA A 43 10.83 -5.27 -12.48
C ALA A 43 10.89 -3.90 -13.17
N LEU A 44 11.51 -3.84 -14.36
CA LEU A 44 11.61 -2.61 -15.15
C LEU A 44 10.22 -2.15 -15.64
N ALA A 45 9.36 -3.08 -16.05
CA ALA A 45 7.98 -2.79 -16.43
C ALA A 45 7.20 -2.19 -15.25
N ALA A 46 7.34 -2.72 -14.03
CA ALA A 46 6.73 -2.14 -12.85
C ALA A 46 7.27 -0.73 -12.52
N THR A 47 8.57 -0.49 -12.70
CA THR A 47 9.17 0.85 -12.57
C THR A 47 8.59 1.81 -13.62
N LEU A 48 8.43 1.38 -14.87
CA LEU A 48 7.83 2.19 -15.93
C LEU A 48 6.37 2.51 -15.64
N LEU A 49 5.56 1.55 -15.17
CA LEU A 49 4.20 1.83 -14.72
C LEU A 49 4.16 2.82 -13.57
N THR A 50 5.12 2.76 -12.64
CA THR A 50 5.24 3.75 -11.56
C THR A 50 5.47 5.15 -12.13
N SER A 51 6.40 5.28 -13.08
CA SER A 51 6.70 6.57 -13.73
C SER A 51 5.49 7.13 -14.48
N LEU A 52 4.83 6.31 -15.30
CA LEU A 52 3.63 6.71 -16.03
C LEU A 52 2.49 7.12 -15.09
N ALA A 53 2.35 6.43 -13.96
CA ALA A 53 1.32 6.69 -12.96
C ALA A 53 1.55 7.96 -12.12
N VAL A 54 2.66 8.68 -12.29
CA VAL A 54 2.82 10.01 -11.64
C VAL A 54 1.69 10.95 -12.07
N VAL A 55 1.23 10.85 -13.32
CA VAL A 55 0.10 11.63 -13.86
C VAL A 55 -1.24 10.99 -13.48
N ASP A 56 -2.18 11.77 -12.94
CA ASP A 56 -3.47 11.25 -12.43
C ASP A 56 -4.33 10.58 -13.51
N VAL A 57 -4.38 11.13 -14.73
CA VAL A 57 -5.09 10.52 -15.86
C VAL A 57 -4.53 9.11 -16.15
N ASN A 58 -3.21 8.96 -16.14
CA ASN A 58 -2.56 7.67 -16.35
C ASN A 58 -2.85 6.69 -15.21
N LYS A 59 -2.95 7.13 -13.94
CA LYS A 59 -3.34 6.24 -12.83
C LYS A 59 -4.69 5.57 -13.11
N ALA A 60 -5.66 6.34 -13.60
CA ALA A 60 -6.99 5.83 -13.93
C ALA A 60 -6.94 4.83 -15.09
N THR A 61 -6.24 5.17 -16.17
CA THR A 61 -6.09 4.32 -17.37
C THR A 61 -5.34 3.02 -17.05
N ILE A 62 -4.17 3.09 -16.41
CA ILE A 62 -3.36 1.93 -16.02
C ILE A 62 -4.17 1.02 -15.08
N GLY A 63 -4.84 1.61 -14.10
CA GLY A 63 -5.64 0.84 -13.15
C GLY A 63 -6.89 0.20 -13.77
N ALA A 64 -7.44 0.78 -14.84
CA ALA A 64 -8.58 0.22 -15.57
C ALA A 64 -8.17 -0.91 -16.52
N HIS A 65 -6.89 -0.98 -16.89
CA HIS A 65 -6.37 -2.05 -17.72
C HIS A 65 -6.54 -3.41 -17.01
N PRO A 66 -7.20 -4.41 -17.64
CA PRO A 66 -7.68 -5.62 -16.96
C PRO A 66 -6.56 -6.47 -16.37
N ALA A 67 -5.35 -6.41 -16.94
CA ALA A 67 -4.21 -7.21 -16.47
C ALA A 67 -3.20 -6.47 -15.60
N ALA A 68 -3.23 -5.13 -15.51
CA ALA A 68 -2.13 -4.37 -14.88
C ALA A 68 -2.01 -4.69 -13.38
N ILE A 69 -3.09 -4.47 -12.62
CA ILE A 69 -3.13 -4.75 -11.19
C ILE A 69 -3.00 -6.26 -10.88
N PRO A 70 -3.69 -7.18 -11.60
CA PRO A 70 -3.50 -8.62 -11.39
C PRO A 70 -2.05 -9.11 -11.60
N LEU A 71 -1.34 -8.59 -12.60
CA LEU A 71 0.06 -8.97 -12.83
C LEU A 71 0.99 -8.38 -11.77
N LEU A 72 0.75 -7.14 -11.32
CA LEU A 72 1.48 -6.59 -10.16
C LEU A 72 1.23 -7.43 -8.90
N ALA A 73 0.01 -7.91 -8.68
CA ALA A 73 -0.31 -8.82 -7.58
C ALA A 73 0.42 -10.17 -7.69
N ALA A 74 0.57 -10.71 -8.92
CA ALA A 74 1.37 -11.90 -9.16
C ALA A 74 2.85 -11.69 -8.84
N LEU A 75 3.43 -10.53 -9.20
CA LEU A 75 4.81 -10.18 -8.84
C LEU A 75 5.00 -10.06 -7.32
N LEU A 76 4.03 -9.53 -6.57
CA LEU A 76 4.10 -9.54 -5.10
C LEU A 76 4.15 -10.96 -4.52
N ARG A 77 3.46 -11.91 -5.14
CA ARG A 77 3.34 -13.30 -4.67
C ARG A 77 4.58 -14.13 -5.00
N TYR A 78 5.02 -14.07 -6.25
CA TYR A 78 5.96 -15.02 -6.85
C TYR A 78 7.25 -14.37 -7.36
N GLY A 79 7.33 -13.05 -7.37
CA GLY A 79 8.51 -12.35 -7.87
C GLY A 79 9.70 -12.41 -6.91
N ASP A 80 10.89 -12.16 -7.46
CA ASP A 80 12.12 -11.97 -6.68
C ASP A 80 12.06 -10.67 -5.83
N CYS A 81 13.10 -10.43 -5.04
CA CYS A 81 13.18 -9.25 -4.17
C CYS A 81 13.03 -7.91 -4.93
N ARG A 82 13.60 -7.81 -6.13
CA ARG A 82 13.51 -6.59 -6.95
C ARG A 82 12.11 -6.45 -7.53
N GLN A 83 11.57 -7.51 -8.12
CA GLN A 83 10.22 -7.53 -8.69
C GLN A 83 9.15 -7.19 -7.64
N ARG A 84 9.24 -7.77 -6.43
CA ARG A 84 8.33 -7.45 -5.31
C ARG A 84 8.42 -5.98 -4.92
N ARG A 85 9.62 -5.42 -4.83
CA ARG A 85 9.86 -4.01 -4.47
C ARG A 85 9.28 -3.04 -5.52
N GLU A 86 9.57 -3.26 -6.79
CA GLU A 86 9.07 -2.41 -7.88
C GLU A 86 7.54 -2.54 -8.02
N ALA A 87 6.99 -3.76 -7.90
CA ALA A 87 5.55 -3.97 -7.92
C ALA A 87 4.83 -3.28 -6.74
N THR A 88 5.40 -3.33 -5.54
CA THR A 88 4.86 -2.60 -4.37
C THR A 88 4.88 -1.09 -4.60
N THR A 89 5.90 -0.58 -5.29
CA THR A 89 6.03 0.85 -5.61
C THR A 89 5.00 1.27 -6.65
N ALA A 90 4.80 0.47 -7.70
CA ALA A 90 3.76 0.71 -8.71
C ALA A 90 2.36 0.72 -8.08
N LEU A 91 2.06 -0.24 -7.21
CA LEU A 91 0.77 -0.30 -6.49
C LEU A 91 0.59 0.90 -5.56
N TYR A 92 1.65 1.37 -4.90
CA TYR A 92 1.59 2.58 -4.08
C TYR A 92 1.18 3.80 -4.91
N GLU A 93 1.78 3.99 -6.08
CA GLU A 93 1.45 5.12 -6.96
C GLU A 93 0.03 5.00 -7.50
N LEU A 94 -0.34 3.83 -8.02
CA LEU A 94 -1.66 3.58 -8.58
C LEU A 94 -2.79 3.75 -7.56
N CYS A 95 -2.59 3.31 -6.31
CA CYS A 95 -3.61 3.38 -5.25
C CYS A 95 -3.83 4.80 -4.68
N LYS A 96 -3.03 5.79 -5.09
CA LYS A 96 -3.38 7.19 -4.81
C LYS A 96 -4.71 7.55 -5.45
N PHE A 97 -5.00 6.99 -6.63
CA PHE A 97 -6.32 7.05 -7.25
C PHE A 97 -7.29 6.07 -6.56
N ALA A 98 -8.43 6.60 -6.08
CA ALA A 98 -9.31 5.87 -5.17
C ALA A 98 -9.88 4.56 -5.76
N GLU A 99 -10.23 4.56 -7.05
CA GLU A 99 -10.80 3.38 -7.72
C GLU A 99 -9.85 2.18 -7.75
N ASN A 100 -8.55 2.47 -7.86
CA ASN A 100 -7.53 1.43 -7.94
C ASN A 100 -7.35 0.69 -6.62
N ARG A 101 -7.76 1.28 -5.48
CA ARG A 101 -7.70 0.62 -4.17
C ARG A 101 -8.58 -0.63 -4.14
N ARG A 102 -9.83 -0.52 -4.59
CA ARG A 102 -10.77 -1.64 -4.69
C ARG A 102 -10.25 -2.72 -5.64
N ARG A 103 -9.78 -2.32 -6.83
CA ARG A 103 -9.19 -3.24 -7.81
C ARG A 103 -7.98 -4.00 -7.22
N THR A 104 -7.15 -3.30 -6.45
CA THR A 104 -5.97 -3.88 -5.79
C THR A 104 -6.34 -4.86 -4.69
N VAL A 105 -7.38 -4.59 -3.89
CA VAL A 105 -7.92 -5.53 -2.91
C VAL A 105 -8.47 -6.78 -3.60
N ARG A 106 -9.29 -6.62 -4.65
CA ARG A 106 -9.87 -7.74 -5.42
C ARG A 106 -8.84 -8.62 -6.11
N ALA A 107 -7.69 -8.07 -6.48
CA ALA A 107 -6.56 -8.83 -6.99
C ALA A 107 -5.85 -9.69 -5.91
N GLY A 108 -6.32 -9.66 -4.65
CA GLY A 108 -5.82 -10.46 -3.54
C GLY A 108 -4.41 -10.06 -3.11
N THR A 109 -4.12 -8.76 -3.08
CA THR A 109 -2.78 -8.23 -2.74
C THR A 109 -2.52 -8.16 -1.24
N LEU A 110 -3.54 -8.24 -0.38
CA LEU A 110 -3.41 -8.03 1.06
C LEU A 110 -2.43 -9.01 1.72
N LEU A 111 -2.61 -10.32 1.55
CA LEU A 111 -1.71 -11.32 2.14
C LEU A 111 -0.24 -11.12 1.70
N PRO A 112 0.08 -10.95 0.40
CA PRO A 112 1.43 -10.60 -0.04
C PRO A 112 1.99 -9.32 0.59
N LEU A 113 1.17 -8.27 0.71
CA LEU A 113 1.59 -7.02 1.34
C LEU A 113 1.86 -7.19 2.84
N VAL A 114 1.03 -7.94 3.56
CA VAL A 114 1.27 -8.26 4.99
C VAL A 114 2.56 -9.05 5.17
N ARG A 115 2.85 -10.01 4.29
CA ARG A 115 4.12 -10.73 4.29
C ARG A 115 5.30 -9.77 4.10
N LEU A 116 5.24 -8.89 3.11
CA LEU A 116 6.30 -7.89 2.87
C LEU A 116 6.46 -6.92 4.06
N THR A 117 5.38 -6.57 4.74
CA THR A 117 5.44 -5.77 5.98
C THR A 117 6.23 -6.49 7.07
N ARG A 118 5.98 -7.80 7.29
CA ARG A 118 6.77 -8.62 8.24
C ARG A 118 8.24 -8.71 7.85
N GLU A 119 8.54 -8.69 6.55
CA GLU A 119 9.91 -8.62 6.01
C GLU A 119 10.54 -7.20 6.14
N GLY A 120 9.85 -6.25 6.77
CA GLY A 120 10.36 -4.88 7.03
C GLY A 120 10.08 -3.87 5.92
N SER A 121 9.20 -4.18 4.96
CA SER A 121 8.89 -3.27 3.85
C SER A 121 8.00 -2.11 4.28
N GLU A 122 8.60 -0.93 4.51
CA GLU A 122 7.87 0.33 4.72
C GLU A 122 6.88 0.59 3.58
N ARG A 123 7.25 0.28 2.33
CA ARG A 123 6.38 0.53 1.18
C ARG A 123 5.11 -0.32 1.23
N ALA A 124 5.20 -1.56 1.70
CA ALA A 124 4.02 -2.40 1.84
C ALA A 124 3.03 -1.84 2.86
N VAL A 125 3.51 -1.34 4.00
CA VAL A 125 2.68 -0.64 5.01
C VAL A 125 1.98 0.57 4.41
N ARG A 126 2.67 1.34 3.56
CA ARG A 126 2.08 2.51 2.88
C ARG A 126 0.98 2.12 1.89
N VAL A 127 1.14 1.02 1.16
CA VAL A 127 0.08 0.49 0.29
C VAL A 127 -1.12 0.06 1.14
N LEU A 128 -0.90 -0.70 2.23
CA LEU A 128 -1.96 -1.07 3.17
C LEU A 128 -2.69 0.18 3.73
N GLY A 129 -1.95 1.24 4.06
CA GLY A 129 -2.52 2.53 4.48
C GLY A 129 -3.43 3.18 3.44
N LEU A 130 -3.11 3.05 2.14
CA LEU A 130 -4.00 3.52 1.07
C LEU A 130 -5.23 2.62 0.92
N LEU A 131 -5.06 1.29 0.99
CA LEU A 131 -6.16 0.33 0.87
C LEU A 131 -7.15 0.44 2.03
N ALA A 132 -6.68 0.72 3.24
CA ALA A 132 -7.52 0.94 4.43
C ALA A 132 -8.43 2.18 4.31
N LYS A 133 -8.17 3.10 3.37
CA LYS A 133 -9.06 4.24 3.08
C LYS A 133 -10.33 3.84 2.33
N CYS A 134 -10.43 2.62 1.79
CA CYS A 134 -11.64 2.15 1.13
C CYS A 134 -12.32 1.05 1.95
N ARG A 135 -13.65 1.00 1.90
CA ARG A 135 -14.48 0.06 2.68
C ARG A 135 -14.05 -1.40 2.47
N GLU A 136 -13.89 -1.82 1.22
CA GLU A 136 -13.49 -3.18 0.83
C GLU A 136 -12.12 -3.55 1.42
N GLY A 137 -11.16 -2.61 1.40
CA GLY A 137 -9.85 -2.82 2.03
C GLY A 137 -9.93 -2.98 3.54
N LYS A 138 -10.74 -2.15 4.23
CA LYS A 138 -10.98 -2.30 5.68
C LYS A 138 -11.60 -3.66 6.01
N GLU A 139 -12.66 -4.04 5.31
CA GLU A 139 -13.39 -5.29 5.55
C GLU A 139 -12.50 -6.52 5.36
N GLU A 140 -11.72 -6.58 4.29
CA GLU A 140 -10.81 -7.69 4.05
C GLU A 140 -9.63 -7.73 5.02
N MET A 141 -9.08 -6.57 5.41
CA MET A 141 -8.01 -6.51 6.42
C MET A 141 -8.46 -7.01 7.79
N ARG A 142 -9.69 -6.73 8.20
CA ARG A 142 -10.25 -7.20 9.49
C ARG A 142 -10.34 -8.72 9.58
N LYS A 143 -10.46 -9.41 8.44
CA LYS A 143 -10.49 -10.87 8.36
C LYS A 143 -9.12 -11.52 8.50
N LEU A 144 -8.03 -10.74 8.45
CA LEU A 144 -6.67 -11.26 8.51
C LEU A 144 -6.24 -11.53 9.95
N ILE A 145 -6.16 -12.81 10.31
CA ILE A 145 -5.68 -13.26 11.62
C ILE A 145 -4.25 -12.76 11.86
N GLY A 146 -4.04 -12.16 13.03
CA GLY A 146 -2.73 -11.64 13.45
C GLY A 146 -2.27 -10.37 12.71
N PHE A 147 -3.12 -9.73 11.90
CA PHE A 147 -2.73 -8.50 11.20
C PHE A 147 -2.47 -7.33 12.15
N VAL A 148 -3.26 -7.20 13.22
CA VAL A 148 -3.05 -6.20 14.27
C VAL A 148 -1.68 -6.37 14.95
N ASN A 149 -1.27 -7.61 15.23
CA ASN A 149 0.05 -7.90 15.79
C ASN A 149 1.19 -7.45 14.84
N VAL A 150 1.08 -7.70 13.53
CA VAL A 150 2.05 -7.20 12.53
C VAL A 150 2.18 -5.69 12.57
N LEU A 151 1.06 -4.96 12.68
CA LEU A 151 1.10 -3.50 12.80
C LEU A 151 1.75 -3.07 14.12
N SER A 152 1.53 -3.80 15.21
CA SER A 152 2.19 -3.55 16.50
C SER A 152 3.72 -3.69 16.41
N GLU A 153 4.23 -4.65 15.63
CA GLU A 153 5.67 -4.81 15.37
C GLU A 153 6.22 -3.60 14.60
N VAL A 154 5.48 -3.11 13.60
CA VAL A 154 5.84 -1.88 12.88
C VAL A 154 5.85 -0.66 13.80
N LEU A 155 4.91 -0.55 14.76
CA LEU A 155 4.93 0.55 15.74
C LEU A 155 6.17 0.51 16.66
N ARG A 156 6.67 -0.69 16.99
CA ARG A 156 7.83 -0.86 17.88
C ARG A 156 9.17 -0.58 17.20
N ALA A 157 9.33 -0.98 15.94
CA ALA A 157 10.63 -0.99 15.27
C ALA A 157 10.64 -0.44 13.84
N GLY A 158 9.52 0.12 13.36
CA GLY A 158 9.41 0.66 12.01
C GLY A 158 10.13 2.00 11.83
N SER A 159 10.35 2.39 10.58
CA SER A 159 10.75 3.76 10.25
C SER A 159 9.64 4.76 10.62
N PRO A 160 9.93 6.06 10.77
CA PRO A 160 8.89 7.06 11.05
C PRO A 160 7.71 7.02 10.05
N ARG A 161 8.01 6.82 8.76
CA ARG A 161 6.96 6.68 7.73
C ARG A 161 6.19 5.37 7.87
N GLY A 162 6.85 4.28 8.27
CA GLY A 162 6.22 3.00 8.55
C GLY A 162 5.26 3.10 9.73
N ILE A 163 5.71 3.69 10.84
CA ILE A 163 4.92 3.95 12.06
C ILE A 163 3.70 4.82 11.72
N GLU A 164 3.91 5.94 11.02
CA GLU A 164 2.83 6.85 10.61
C GLU A 164 1.73 6.10 9.84
N HIS A 165 2.10 5.26 8.88
CA HIS A 165 1.12 4.52 8.08
C HIS A 165 0.51 3.33 8.83
N ALA A 166 1.25 2.68 9.74
CA ALA A 166 0.70 1.64 10.59
C ALA A 166 -0.37 2.20 11.54
N LEU A 167 -0.13 3.39 12.14
CA LEU A 167 -1.12 4.10 12.93
C LEU A 167 -2.36 4.47 12.10
N LEU A 168 -2.19 4.93 10.85
CA LEU A 168 -3.32 5.19 9.96
C LEU A 168 -4.14 3.92 9.70
N VAL A 169 -3.50 2.79 9.40
CA VAL A 169 -4.20 1.52 9.19
C VAL A 169 -4.97 1.13 10.45
N LEU A 170 -4.35 1.17 11.64
CA LEU A 170 -4.99 0.85 12.91
C LEU A 170 -6.20 1.76 13.19
N ASN A 171 -6.05 3.07 12.97
CA ASN A 171 -7.16 4.03 13.09
C ASN A 171 -8.34 3.64 12.18
N TYR A 172 -8.09 3.31 10.91
CA TYR A 172 -9.14 2.87 9.99
C TYR A 172 -9.78 1.54 10.39
N LEU A 173 -9.00 0.59 10.90
CA LEU A 173 -9.56 -0.71 11.32
C LEU A 173 -10.45 -0.54 12.55
N CYS A 174 -10.00 0.23 13.54
CA CYS A 174 -10.68 0.42 14.82
C CYS A 174 -11.85 1.42 14.75
N SER A 175 -11.90 2.34 13.76
CA SER A 175 -12.92 3.41 13.71
C SER A 175 -14.36 2.90 13.80
N ASP A 176 -14.63 1.73 13.23
CA ASP A 176 -15.97 1.13 13.13
C ASP A 176 -15.96 -0.36 13.50
N SER A 177 -15.04 -0.80 14.37
CA SER A 177 -14.96 -2.20 14.79
C SER A 177 -14.45 -2.34 16.22
N ARG A 178 -15.38 -2.64 17.14
CA ARG A 178 -15.06 -2.96 18.53
C ARG A 178 -14.13 -4.15 18.65
N GLU A 179 -14.36 -5.18 17.83
CA GLU A 179 -13.51 -6.37 17.79
C GLU A 179 -12.04 -6.02 17.49
N MET A 180 -11.81 -5.14 16.51
CA MET A 180 -10.46 -4.67 16.20
C MET A 180 -9.88 -3.79 17.30
N ALA A 181 -10.69 -2.94 17.93
CA ALA A 181 -10.25 -2.14 19.08
C ALA A 181 -9.82 -3.02 20.26
N PHE A 182 -10.62 -4.03 20.63
CA PHE A 182 -10.26 -5.00 21.67
C PHE A 182 -9.01 -5.80 21.31
N THR A 183 -8.88 -6.22 20.05
CA THR A 183 -7.67 -6.91 19.57
C THR A 183 -6.45 -5.99 19.70
N ALA A 184 -6.56 -4.72 19.33
CA ALA A 184 -5.49 -3.74 19.46
C ALA A 184 -5.07 -3.52 20.92
N ILE A 185 -6.03 -3.43 21.85
CA ILE A 185 -5.76 -3.32 23.29
C ILE A 185 -5.00 -4.57 23.78
N LYS A 186 -5.48 -5.77 23.41
CA LYS A 186 -4.85 -7.04 23.80
C LYS A 186 -3.41 -7.18 23.29
N GLU A 187 -3.11 -6.61 22.12
CA GLU A 187 -1.77 -6.59 21.52
C GLU A 187 -0.85 -5.48 22.09
N GLY A 188 -1.33 -4.72 23.09
CA GLY A 188 -0.57 -3.66 23.76
C GLY A 188 -0.43 -2.36 22.93
N ILE A 189 -1.31 -2.14 21.94
CA ILE A 189 -1.23 -0.97 21.07
C ILE A 189 -1.53 0.33 21.82
N LEU A 190 -2.39 0.27 22.85
CA LEU A 190 -2.72 1.43 23.67
C LEU A 190 -1.45 2.04 24.31
N ASP A 191 -0.66 1.22 24.99
CA ASP A 191 0.58 1.66 25.65
C ASP A 191 1.62 2.17 24.63
N LEU A 192 1.75 1.49 23.49
CA LEU A 192 2.64 1.93 22.42
C LEU A 192 2.23 3.31 21.88
N CYS A 193 0.93 3.55 21.70
CA CYS A 193 0.42 4.82 21.19
C CYS A 193 0.59 5.94 22.22
N SER A 194 0.44 5.66 23.52
CA SER A 194 0.71 6.64 24.59
C SER A 194 2.16 7.13 24.55
N VAL A 195 3.12 6.24 24.28
CA VAL A 195 4.53 6.64 24.08
C VAL A 195 4.70 7.43 22.77
N LEU A 196 4.09 6.97 21.67
CA LEU A 196 4.20 7.61 20.36
C LEU A 196 3.48 8.96 20.28
N ALA A 197 2.57 9.28 21.19
CA ALA A 197 1.90 10.58 21.26
C ALA A 197 2.90 11.75 21.42
N GLY A 198 4.04 11.50 22.09
CA GLY A 198 5.13 12.47 22.25
C GLY A 198 6.16 12.48 21.12
N HIS A 199 5.92 11.77 20.01
CA HIS A 199 6.90 11.65 18.93
C HIS A 199 7.16 13.00 18.23
N MET A 200 8.43 13.28 17.89
CA MET A 200 8.86 14.51 17.20
C MET A 200 8.19 14.78 15.82
N ASN A 201 7.50 13.77 15.28
CA ASN A 201 6.79 13.90 14.00
C ASN A 201 5.31 14.14 14.33
N PRO A 202 4.75 15.31 13.96
CA PRO A 202 3.40 15.69 14.36
C PRO A 202 2.32 14.74 13.81
N ASN A 203 2.54 14.12 12.65
CA ASN A 203 1.59 13.15 12.10
C ASN A 203 1.54 11.87 12.94
N ILE A 204 2.69 11.41 13.44
CA ILE A 204 2.76 10.23 14.32
C ILE A 204 2.06 10.55 15.64
N GLY A 205 2.41 11.66 16.29
CA GLY A 205 1.81 12.06 17.56
C GLY A 205 0.29 12.22 17.46
N LYS A 206 -0.19 12.91 16.41
CA LYS A 206 -1.62 13.08 16.16
C LYS A 206 -2.35 11.75 15.93
N ASN A 207 -1.82 10.90 15.04
CA ASN A 207 -2.46 9.62 14.72
C ASN A 207 -2.45 8.66 15.92
N ALA A 208 -1.39 8.70 16.73
CA ALA A 208 -1.28 7.92 17.97
C ALA A 208 -2.30 8.39 19.00
N MET A 209 -2.41 9.69 19.23
CA MET A 209 -3.39 10.26 20.17
C MET A 209 -4.83 9.96 19.75
N GLU A 210 -5.15 10.07 18.45
CA GLU A 210 -6.47 9.69 17.93
C GLU A 210 -6.79 8.22 18.24
N LEU A 211 -5.80 7.34 18.09
CA LEU A 211 -5.97 5.92 18.37
C LEU A 211 -6.12 5.65 19.88
N VAL A 212 -5.34 6.31 20.74
CA VAL A 212 -5.47 6.22 22.21
C VAL A 212 -6.90 6.55 22.64
N LEU A 213 -7.40 7.73 22.28
CA LEU A 213 -8.75 8.18 22.65
C LEU A 213 -9.83 7.19 22.19
N ARG A 214 -9.65 6.59 21.01
CA ARG A 214 -10.57 5.57 20.48
C ARG A 214 -10.52 4.28 21.29
N LEU A 215 -9.33 3.79 21.61
CA LEU A 215 -9.16 2.54 22.34
C LEU A 215 -9.63 2.67 23.80
N GLU A 216 -9.33 3.79 24.47
CA GLU A 216 -9.81 4.07 25.83
C GLU A 216 -11.34 4.10 25.90
N LYS A 217 -11.98 4.74 24.91
CA LYS A 217 -13.44 4.76 24.83
C LYS A 217 -14.06 3.36 24.77
N GLU A 218 -13.45 2.43 24.05
CA GLU A 218 -13.94 1.05 23.97
C GLU A 218 -13.58 0.23 25.22
N GLN A 219 -12.44 0.51 25.86
CA GLN A 219 -12.01 -0.16 27.09
C GLN A 219 -12.90 0.20 28.30
N PHE A 220 -13.29 1.47 28.42
CA PHE A 220 -14.02 1.98 29.58
C PHE A 220 -15.51 2.26 29.30
N GLY A 221 -15.90 2.43 28.04
CA GLY A 221 -17.28 2.70 27.63
C GLY A 221 -18.19 1.46 27.53
N GLY A 222 -17.69 0.26 27.83
CA GLY A 222 -18.46 -0.97 27.90
C GLY A 222 -19.27 -1.16 29.19
N TYR A 223 -19.19 -0.21 30.13
CA TYR A 223 -19.86 -0.24 31.44
C TYR A 223 -21.05 0.72 31.56
N SER A 224 -21.62 1.17 30.44
CA SER A 224 -22.76 2.12 30.40
C SER A 224 -23.99 1.51 29.75
#